data_AF-A0A1D6FI81-F1
#
_entry.id   AF-A0A1D6FI81-F1
#
_cell.length_a   1.000
_cell.length_b   1.000
_cell.length_c   1.000
_cell.angle_alpha   90.00
_cell.angle_beta   90.00
_cell.angle_gamma   90.00
#
_symmetry.space_group_name_H-M   'P 1'
#
loop_
_entity.id
_entity.type
_entity.pdbx_description
1 polymer ?
#
loop_
_entity_poly.entity_id
_entity_poly.type
_entity_poly.pdbx_seq_one_letter_code
_entity_poly.pdbx_strand_id
1 'polypeptide(L)'
;MRKGILMGAAASVEEVDIQGLGMQERKNLIERLVRTAEEDNERFLLKLRDRMERVGIDNPTIEVHFENLNIDAEAYVGNRGVPAMTNFFSNKVMDVLSAMHIVSSGKRPVSILHDISGVIRPDRMSLLLGPPGSGKTSLLLALAGKLDSNLKVSGRVTYNGHDMDGFVPQRTSTYIGQHDVHVGKMTVRETLAFFARCQGVGTRYDMLTELSRREKESNIKPDPDVDVYMKAISVEGQESVVTDYILKILGLEICADTMVGDSMIRGISGGQKKHVTTGICNLQLN
;
A
#
# COMPACT_ATOMS: atom_id res chain seq x y z
N MET A 1 -2.29 -14.63 24.23
CA MET A 1 -2.81 -14.02 22.99
C MET A 1 -4.18 -13.40 23.19
N ARG A 2 -5.17 -14.11 23.76
CA ARG A 2 -6.54 -13.57 23.93
C ARG A 2 -6.70 -12.48 25.01
N LYS A 3 -5.81 -12.45 25.99
CA LYS A 3 -5.84 -11.46 27.06
C LYS A 3 -4.67 -10.47 26.95
N GLY A 4 -5.00 -9.20 27.21
CA GLY A 4 -4.07 -8.08 27.26
C GLY A 4 -4.20 -7.34 28.58
N ILE A 5 -3.24 -6.48 28.87
CA ILE A 5 -3.27 -5.62 30.07
C ILE A 5 -3.40 -4.19 29.58
N LEU A 6 -4.50 -3.53 29.90
CA LEU A 6 -4.73 -2.12 29.60
C LEU A 6 -4.69 -1.30 30.88
N MET A 7 -4.15 -0.09 30.79
CA MET A 7 -4.18 0.87 31.90
C MET A 7 -5.47 1.69 31.77
N GLY A 8 -6.36 1.54 32.75
CA GLY A 8 -7.63 2.27 32.81
C GLY A 8 -7.42 3.78 33.04
N ALA A 9 -8.48 4.56 32.81
CA ALA A 9 -8.46 6.02 32.95
C ALA A 9 -8.08 6.52 34.36
N ALA A 10 -8.16 5.65 35.37
CA ALA A 10 -7.80 5.92 36.77
C ALA A 10 -6.45 5.30 37.19
N ALA A 11 -5.58 4.93 36.22
CA ALA A 11 -4.34 4.18 36.46
C ALA A 11 -4.52 2.79 37.11
N SER A 12 -5.74 2.24 37.08
CA SER A 12 -6.00 0.83 37.38
C SER A 12 -5.46 -0.06 36.26
N VAL A 13 -4.86 -1.19 36.62
CA VAL A 13 -4.43 -2.22 35.66
C VAL A 13 -5.60 -3.17 35.46
N GLU A 14 -6.17 -3.19 34.25
CA GLU A 14 -7.32 -4.04 33.90
C GLU A 14 -6.90 -5.09 32.87
N GLU A 15 -7.29 -6.34 33.13
CA GLU A 15 -7.11 -7.43 32.16
C GLU A 15 -8.27 -7.36 31.15
N VAL A 16 -7.94 -7.21 29.87
CA VAL A 16 -8.93 -7.01 28.80
C VAL A 16 -8.88 -8.16 27.81
N ASP A 17 -10.06 -8.59 27.37
CA ASP A 17 -10.21 -9.55 26.28
C ASP A 17 -10.03 -8.87 24.93
N ILE A 18 -8.97 -9.25 24.23
CA ILE A 18 -8.59 -8.66 22.95
C ILE A 18 -9.61 -9.01 21.85
N GLN A 19 -10.30 -10.14 21.97
CA GLN A 19 -11.31 -10.55 20.98
C GLN A 19 -12.60 -9.72 21.07
N GLY A 20 -12.79 -9.00 22.18
CA GLY A 20 -14.01 -8.24 22.48
C GLY A 20 -13.79 -6.74 22.67
N LEU A 21 -12.67 -6.18 22.19
CA LEU A 21 -12.34 -4.76 22.41
C LEU A 21 -13.46 -3.84 21.93
N GLY A 22 -14.12 -3.18 22.87
CA GLY A 22 -15.20 -2.23 22.60
C GLY A 22 -14.68 -0.97 21.90
N MET A 23 -15.59 -0.21 21.26
CA MET A 23 -15.22 1.03 20.55
C MET A 23 -14.49 2.03 21.46
N GLN A 24 -14.93 2.16 22.72
CA GLN A 24 -14.31 3.07 23.68
C GLN A 24 -12.92 2.61 24.11
N GLU A 25 -12.73 1.30 24.32
CA GLU A 25 -11.43 0.73 24.69
C GLU A 25 -10.42 0.86 23.56
N ARG A 26 -10.83 0.60 22.31
CA ARG A 26 -9.99 0.83 21.13
C ARG A 26 -9.60 2.29 21.03
N LYS A 27 -10.57 3.21 21.13
CA LYS A 27 -10.30 4.65 21.08
C LYS A 27 -9.31 5.06 22.17
N ASN A 28 -9.52 4.64 23.41
CA ASN A 28 -8.62 4.92 24.53
C ASN A 28 -7.22 4.32 24.33
N LEU A 29 -7.11 3.13 23.73
CA LEU A 29 -5.83 2.52 23.37
C LEU A 29 -5.10 3.39 22.33
N ILE A 30 -5.77 3.75 21.23
CA ILE A 30 -5.17 4.59 20.19
C ILE A 30 -4.80 5.96 20.74
N GLU A 31 -5.62 6.58 21.58
CA GLU A 31 -5.34 7.88 22.21
C GLU A 31 -4.09 7.85 23.10
N ARG A 32 -3.80 6.71 23.75
CA ARG A 32 -2.60 6.53 24.60
C ARG A 32 -1.36 6.21 23.78
N LEU A 33 -1.52 5.53 22.64
CA LEU A 33 -0.43 5.22 21.73
C LEU A 33 -0.03 6.42 20.87
N VAL A 34 -1.02 7.13 20.33
CA VAL A 34 -0.87 8.27 19.44
C VAL A 34 -1.95 9.30 19.77
N ARG A 35 -1.61 10.29 20.61
CA ARG A 35 -2.52 11.41 20.91
C ARG A 35 -2.46 12.44 19.79
N THR A 36 -1.23 12.85 19.43
CA THR A 36 -0.95 13.76 18.31
C THR A 36 -0.24 12.98 17.21
N ALA A 37 -0.86 12.86 16.04
CA ALA A 37 -0.32 12.08 14.92
C ALA A 37 1.08 12.52 14.47
N GLU A 38 1.39 13.82 14.53
CA GLU A 38 2.67 14.37 14.06
C GLU A 38 3.83 14.10 15.02
N GLU A 39 3.58 14.02 16.32
CA GLU A 39 4.62 13.91 17.36
C GLU A 39 4.73 12.48 17.93
N ASP A 40 3.59 11.86 18.24
CA ASP A 40 3.57 10.60 18.98
C ASP A 40 3.72 9.37 18.06
N ASN A 41 3.38 9.51 16.78
CA ASN A 41 3.42 8.39 15.84
C ASN A 41 4.85 7.87 15.63
N GLU A 42 5.84 8.76 15.50
CA GLU A 42 7.24 8.35 15.42
C GLU A 42 7.65 7.55 16.66
N ARG A 43 7.34 8.07 17.85
CA ARG A 43 7.65 7.39 19.12
C ARG A 43 6.97 6.02 19.22
N PHE A 44 5.73 5.90 18.76
CA PHE A 44 5.00 4.65 18.73
C PHE A 44 5.66 3.63 17.78
N LEU A 45 6.01 4.04 16.56
CA LEU A 45 6.69 3.20 15.59
C LEU A 45 8.09 2.75 16.08
N LEU A 46 8.83 3.66 16.73
CA LEU A 46 10.11 3.33 17.36
C LEU A 46 9.92 2.28 18.47
N LYS A 47 8.89 2.39 19.32
CA LYS A 47 8.60 1.37 20.33
C LYS A 47 8.29 0.00 19.72
N LEU A 48 7.55 -0.05 18.61
CA LEU A 48 7.27 -1.29 17.88
C LEU A 48 8.57 -1.92 17.36
N ARG A 49 9.42 -1.12 16.70
CA ARG A 49 10.72 -1.56 16.19
C ARG A 49 11.64 -2.04 17.31
N ASP A 50 11.82 -1.24 18.35
CA ASP A 50 12.69 -1.56 19.50
C ASP A 50 12.24 -2.85 20.21
N ARG A 51 10.94 -3.17 20.19
CA ARG A 51 10.41 -4.43 20.74
C ARG A 51 10.89 -5.63 19.93
N MET A 52 10.86 -5.54 18.60
CA MET A 52 11.31 -6.60 17.69
C MET A 52 12.83 -6.77 17.72
N GLU A 53 13.58 -5.66 17.66
CA GLU A 53 15.05 -5.68 17.67
C GLU A 53 15.63 -6.23 18.99
N ARG A 54 14.96 -5.96 20.13
CA ARG A 54 15.37 -6.51 21.45
C ARG A 54 15.41 -8.03 21.51
N VAL A 55 14.68 -8.71 20.63
CA VAL A 55 14.66 -10.17 20.52
C VAL A 55 15.31 -10.67 19.22
N GLY A 56 16.07 -9.82 18.54
CA GLY A 56 16.79 -10.13 17.31
C GLY A 56 15.86 -10.47 16.15
N ILE A 57 14.69 -9.82 16.08
CA ILE A 57 13.81 -9.87 14.92
C ILE A 57 14.02 -8.57 14.13
N ASP A 58 14.67 -8.68 12.98
CA ASP A 58 14.92 -7.54 12.10
C ASP A 58 13.69 -7.24 11.25
N ASN A 59 13.43 -5.95 11.02
CA ASN A 59 12.35 -5.54 10.13
C ASN A 59 12.81 -5.69 8.68
N PRO A 60 12.06 -6.39 7.80
CA PRO A 60 12.49 -6.61 6.43
C PRO A 60 12.58 -5.27 5.68
N THR A 61 13.73 -5.01 5.06
CA THR A 61 13.94 -3.85 4.19
C THR A 61 13.86 -4.25 2.73
N ILE A 62 13.51 -3.30 1.88
CA ILE A 62 13.34 -3.53 0.45
C ILE A 62 14.21 -2.56 -0.33
N GLU A 63 15.15 -3.10 -1.08
CA GLU A 63 15.97 -2.40 -2.05
C GLU A 63 15.56 -2.84 -3.45
N VAL A 64 15.28 -1.86 -4.32
CA VAL A 64 14.88 -2.12 -5.71
C VAL A 64 15.99 -1.67 -6.64
N HIS A 65 16.57 -2.60 -7.39
CA HIS A 65 17.54 -2.30 -8.44
C HIS A 65 16.89 -2.43 -9.81
N PHE A 66 17.23 -1.54 -10.73
CA PHE A 66 16.85 -1.65 -12.13
C PHE A 66 18.06 -1.37 -13.00
N GLU A 67 18.26 -2.20 -14.02
CA GLU A 67 19.42 -2.17 -14.90
C GLU A 67 19.00 -2.27 -16.36
N ASN A 68 19.49 -1.34 -17.17
CA ASN A 68 19.28 -1.28 -18.61
C ASN A 68 17.79 -1.40 -18.98
N LEU A 69 16.92 -0.78 -18.17
CA LEU A 69 15.48 -0.87 -18.32
C LEU A 69 15.04 -0.08 -19.54
N ASN A 70 14.43 -0.78 -20.49
CA ASN A 70 13.81 -0.20 -21.68
C ASN A 70 12.33 -0.58 -21.71
N ILE A 71 11.48 0.38 -22.09
CA ILE A 71 10.04 0.17 -22.23
C ILE A 71 9.60 0.75 -23.57
N ASP A 72 9.06 -0.10 -24.44
CA ASP A 72 8.57 0.27 -25.76
C ASP A 72 7.07 0.00 -25.89
N ALA A 73 6.36 0.93 -26.53
CA ALA A 73 4.96 0.77 -26.93
C ALA A 73 4.86 0.58 -28.45
N GLU A 74 3.91 -0.22 -28.91
CA GLU A 74 3.54 -0.21 -30.32
C GLU A 74 2.42 0.81 -30.57
N ALA A 75 2.71 1.85 -31.36
CA ALA A 75 1.75 2.90 -31.66
C ALA A 75 1.59 3.12 -33.18
N TYR A 76 0.37 3.46 -33.58
CA TYR A 76 0.09 3.94 -34.94
C TYR A 76 0.59 5.39 -35.08
N VAL A 77 1.44 5.65 -36.06
CA VAL A 77 2.06 6.97 -36.26
C VAL A 77 1.18 7.89 -37.12
N GLY A 78 1.15 9.18 -36.78
CA GLY A 78 0.43 10.22 -37.52
C GLY A 78 -1.05 10.33 -37.13
N ASN A 79 -1.90 10.80 -38.06
CA ASN A 79 -3.33 11.05 -37.82
C ASN A 79 -4.14 9.79 -37.42
N ARG A 80 -3.54 8.59 -37.50
CA ARG A 80 -4.14 7.30 -37.13
C ARG A 80 -3.97 6.93 -35.64
N GLY A 81 -3.10 7.62 -34.91
CA GLY A 81 -2.92 7.44 -33.46
C GLY A 81 -3.98 8.16 -32.62
N VAL A 82 -4.76 9.06 -33.24
CA VAL A 82 -5.84 9.79 -32.57
C VAL A 82 -7.10 8.92 -32.55
N PRO A 83 -7.78 8.74 -31.39
CA PRO A 83 -8.98 7.93 -31.27
C PRO A 83 -10.18 8.65 -31.91
N ALA A 84 -10.27 8.57 -33.23
CA ALA A 84 -11.47 8.91 -34.01
C ALA A 84 -12.18 7.61 -34.44
N MET A 85 -13.51 7.62 -34.52
CA MET A 85 -14.30 6.44 -34.90
C MET A 85 -13.83 5.81 -36.22
N THR A 86 -13.47 6.64 -37.21
CA THR A 86 -12.95 6.21 -38.51
C THR A 86 -11.57 5.53 -38.41
N ASN A 87 -10.70 6.04 -37.54
CA ASN A 87 -9.40 5.45 -37.27
C ASN A 87 -9.53 4.11 -36.53
N PHE A 88 -10.49 3.98 -35.62
CA PHE A 88 -10.73 2.73 -34.89
C PHE A 88 -11.17 1.58 -35.81
N PHE A 89 -12.16 1.82 -36.68
CA PHE A 89 -12.62 0.79 -37.63
C PHE A 89 -11.52 0.42 -38.63
N SER A 90 -10.82 1.41 -39.19
CA SER A 90 -9.74 1.16 -40.14
C SER A 90 -8.55 0.42 -39.51
N ASN A 91 -8.17 0.76 -38.27
CA ASN A 91 -7.12 0.05 -37.54
C ASN A 91 -7.54 -1.40 -37.23
N LYS A 92 -8.80 -1.67 -36.86
CA LYS A 92 -9.29 -3.05 -36.64
C LYS A 92 -9.31 -3.90 -37.91
N VAL A 93 -9.74 -3.33 -39.04
CA VAL A 93 -9.68 -4.02 -40.34
C VAL A 93 -8.23 -4.32 -40.71
N MET A 94 -7.32 -3.37 -40.47
CA MET A 94 -5.89 -3.57 -40.72
C MET A 94 -5.27 -4.62 -39.79
N ASP A 95 -5.65 -4.66 -38.51
CA ASP A 95 -5.22 -5.70 -37.56
C ASP A 95 -5.65 -7.09 -38.07
N VAL A 96 -6.88 -7.25 -38.58
CA VAL A 96 -7.36 -8.51 -39.17
C VAL A 96 -6.61 -8.87 -40.47
N LEU A 97 -6.40 -7.90 -41.36
CA LEU A 97 -5.64 -8.12 -42.60
C LEU A 97 -4.16 -8.44 -42.33
N SER A 98 -3.58 -7.87 -41.28
CA SER A 98 -2.21 -8.17 -40.85
C SER A 98 -2.09 -9.55 -40.18
N ALA A 99 -3.10 -9.97 -39.41
CA ALA A 99 -3.19 -11.35 -38.90
C ALA A 99 -3.27 -12.37 -40.05
N MET A 100 -3.95 -12.02 -41.14
CA MET A 100 -3.99 -12.83 -42.37
C MET A 100 -2.76 -12.69 -43.28
N HIS A 101 -1.69 -12.01 -42.82
CA HIS A 101 -0.43 -11.77 -43.57
C HIS A 101 -0.60 -10.98 -44.89
N ILE A 102 -1.70 -10.26 -45.07
CA ILE A 102 -1.99 -9.51 -46.30
C ILE A 102 -1.32 -8.12 -46.29
N VAL A 103 -1.21 -7.48 -45.13
CA VAL A 103 -0.70 -6.11 -44.98
C VAL A 103 0.12 -5.96 -43.70
N SER A 104 1.16 -5.11 -43.69
CA SER A 104 1.89 -4.75 -42.47
C SER A 104 0.98 -3.98 -41.51
N SER A 105 1.09 -4.26 -40.20
CA SER A 105 0.27 -3.64 -39.15
C SER A 105 0.39 -2.12 -39.10
N GLY A 106 1.44 -1.53 -39.67
CA GLY A 106 1.66 -0.08 -39.69
C GLY A 106 1.93 0.54 -38.31
N LYS A 107 2.05 -0.29 -37.27
CA LYS A 107 2.48 0.10 -35.93
C LYS A 107 4.00 0.30 -35.94
N ARG A 108 4.48 1.33 -35.25
CA ARG A 108 5.91 1.54 -35.00
C ARG A 108 6.20 1.45 -33.51
N PRO A 109 7.35 0.89 -33.11
CA PRO A 109 7.80 0.95 -31.74
C PRO A 109 8.09 2.41 -31.40
N VAL A 110 7.44 2.91 -30.36
CA VAL A 110 7.72 4.19 -29.71
C VAL A 110 8.30 3.84 -28.36
N SER A 111 9.56 4.21 -28.17
CA SER A 111 10.21 3.95 -26.92
C SER A 111 9.84 5.01 -25.89
N ILE A 112 9.48 4.55 -24.70
CA ILE A 112 9.04 5.36 -23.57
C ILE A 112 10.20 5.58 -22.60
N LEU A 113 10.95 4.51 -22.30
CA LEU A 113 12.14 4.53 -21.47
C LEU A 113 13.30 3.88 -22.23
N HIS A 114 14.47 4.51 -22.13
CA HIS A 114 15.68 4.10 -22.83
C HIS A 114 16.83 3.95 -21.84
N ASP A 115 17.34 2.72 -21.71
CA ASP A 115 18.55 2.37 -20.96
C ASP A 115 18.64 3.01 -19.57
N ILE A 116 17.57 2.86 -18.78
CA ILE A 116 17.46 3.44 -17.46
C ILE A 116 18.01 2.46 -16.41
N SER A 117 18.95 2.92 -15.58
CA SER A 117 19.54 2.15 -14.47
C SER A 117 19.55 2.95 -13.18
N GLY A 118 19.43 2.27 -12.03
CA GLY A 118 19.44 2.91 -10.73
C GLY A 118 19.00 2.01 -9.57
N VAL A 119 19.01 2.57 -8.37
CA VAL A 119 18.63 1.87 -7.14
C VAL A 119 17.74 2.74 -6.26
N ILE A 120 16.68 2.15 -5.73
CA ILE A 120 15.84 2.70 -4.66
C ILE A 120 16.25 2.02 -3.37
N ARG A 121 16.91 2.77 -2.48
CA ARG A 121 17.36 2.28 -1.18
C ARG A 121 16.25 2.35 -0.13
N PRO A 122 16.22 1.41 0.83
CA PRO A 122 15.33 1.50 1.98
C PRO A 122 15.60 2.75 2.81
N ASP A 123 14.64 3.11 3.66
CA ASP A 123 14.71 4.23 4.63
C ASP A 123 14.98 5.61 4.02
N ARG A 124 14.66 5.80 2.73
CA ARG A 124 14.85 7.06 2.01
C ARG A 124 13.64 7.42 1.17
N MET A 125 13.33 8.71 1.14
CA MET A 125 12.39 9.26 0.16
C MET A 125 13.14 9.55 -1.14
N SER A 126 12.70 8.94 -2.24
CA SER A 126 13.24 9.18 -3.59
C SER A 126 12.29 10.05 -4.38
N LEU A 127 12.77 11.18 -4.90
CA LEU A 127 11.98 12.12 -5.69
C LEU A 127 12.31 11.98 -7.18
N LEU A 128 11.32 11.60 -7.98
CA LEU A 128 11.44 11.48 -9.44
C LEU A 128 10.83 12.71 -10.14
N LEU A 129 11.68 13.53 -10.77
CA LEU A 129 11.27 14.74 -11.50
C LEU A 129 11.51 14.59 -13.00
N GLY A 130 10.63 15.20 -13.79
CA GLY A 130 10.75 15.22 -15.24
C GLY A 130 9.53 15.86 -15.91
N PRO A 131 9.65 16.38 -17.14
CA PRO A 131 8.55 17.03 -17.85
C PRO A 131 7.39 16.07 -18.15
N PRO A 132 6.17 16.56 -18.44
CA PRO A 132 5.07 15.71 -18.92
C PRO A 132 5.52 14.85 -20.11
N GLY A 133 5.14 13.57 -20.13
CA GLY A 133 5.54 12.63 -21.18
C GLY A 133 6.92 11.98 -21.01
N SER A 134 7.72 12.36 -19.99
CA SER A 134 9.07 11.80 -19.78
C SER A 134 9.12 10.35 -19.24
N GLY A 135 8.02 9.60 -19.29
CA GLY A 135 8.01 8.19 -18.84
C GLY A 135 7.99 7.94 -17.32
N LYS A 136 7.84 8.96 -16.45
CA LYS A 136 7.83 8.80 -14.98
C LYS A 136 6.82 7.76 -14.49
N THR A 137 5.57 7.89 -14.96
CA THR A 137 4.48 6.97 -14.60
C THR A 137 4.82 5.56 -15.05
N SER A 138 5.37 5.41 -16.27
CA SER A 138 5.78 4.12 -16.81
C SER A 138 6.92 3.49 -16.00
N LEU A 139 7.89 4.28 -15.55
CA LEU A 139 8.96 3.81 -14.66
C LEU A 139 8.39 3.30 -13.33
N LEU A 140 7.54 4.08 -12.66
CA LEU A 140 6.94 3.68 -11.38
C LEU A 140 6.05 2.44 -11.52
N LEU A 141 5.29 2.32 -12.61
CA LEU A 141 4.47 1.14 -12.89
C LEU A 141 5.33 -0.09 -13.19
N ALA A 142 6.43 0.06 -13.91
CA ALA A 142 7.37 -1.02 -14.18
C ALA A 142 8.02 -1.54 -12.90
N LEU A 143 8.50 -0.64 -12.05
CA LEU A 143 9.07 -1.01 -10.75
C LEU A 143 8.04 -1.71 -9.87
N ALA A 144 6.80 -1.19 -9.79
CA ALA A 144 5.73 -1.81 -9.01
C ALA A 144 5.15 -3.12 -9.61
N GLY A 145 5.66 -3.59 -10.76
CA GLY A 145 5.12 -4.76 -11.46
C GLY A 145 3.67 -4.58 -11.95
N LYS A 146 3.24 -3.35 -12.21
CA LYS A 146 1.88 -3.01 -12.67
C LYS A 146 1.87 -2.40 -14.08
N LEU A 147 2.94 -2.59 -14.84
CA LEU A 147 3.01 -2.11 -16.22
C LEU A 147 2.03 -2.89 -17.11
N ASP A 148 1.46 -2.20 -18.10
CA ASP A 148 0.56 -2.80 -19.09
C ASP A 148 1.29 -3.92 -19.86
N SER A 149 0.65 -5.08 -19.96
CA SER A 149 1.21 -6.28 -20.63
C SER A 149 1.40 -6.11 -22.13
N ASN A 150 0.80 -5.08 -22.74
CA ASN A 150 0.99 -4.75 -24.15
C ASN A 150 2.31 -4.01 -24.43
N LEU A 151 3.02 -3.56 -23.39
CA LEU A 151 4.32 -2.90 -23.52
C LEU A 151 5.44 -3.93 -23.57
N LYS A 152 6.42 -3.70 -24.45
CA LYS A 152 7.64 -4.52 -24.51
C LYS A 152 8.61 -3.97 -23.47
N VAL A 153 9.00 -4.82 -22.53
CA VAL A 153 9.96 -4.48 -21.48
C VAL A 153 11.21 -5.31 -21.68
N SER A 154 12.37 -4.66 -21.62
CA SER A 154 13.68 -5.33 -21.55
C SER A 154 14.56 -4.68 -20.48
N GLY A 155 15.62 -5.37 -20.09
CA GLY A 155 16.41 -5.02 -18.90
C GLY A 155 15.99 -5.85 -17.69
N ARG A 156 16.43 -5.44 -16.50
CA ARG A 156 16.19 -6.20 -15.26
C ARG A 156 15.67 -5.28 -14.16
N VAL A 157 14.72 -5.79 -13.38
CA VAL A 157 14.30 -5.20 -12.10
C VAL A 157 14.44 -6.28 -11.05
N THR A 158 15.07 -5.97 -9.92
CA THR A 158 15.23 -6.91 -8.81
C THR A 158 14.82 -6.29 -7.49
N TYR A 159 14.27 -7.11 -6.60
CA TYR A 159 13.93 -6.78 -5.22
C TYR A 159 14.84 -7.59 -4.30
N ASN A 160 15.72 -6.91 -3.56
CA ASN A 160 16.75 -7.56 -2.72
C ASN A 160 17.57 -8.63 -3.48
N GLY A 161 17.87 -8.38 -4.76
CA GLY A 161 18.61 -9.31 -5.63
C GLY A 161 17.77 -10.44 -6.26
N HIS A 162 16.48 -10.52 -5.96
CA HIS A 162 15.56 -11.47 -6.59
C HIS A 162 14.88 -10.83 -7.81
N ASP A 163 14.92 -11.53 -8.96
CA ASP A 163 14.20 -11.12 -10.16
C ASP A 163 12.67 -11.16 -9.94
N MET A 164 11.94 -10.38 -10.74
CA MET A 164 10.47 -10.22 -10.67
C MET A 164 9.67 -11.51 -10.89
N ASP A 165 10.29 -12.57 -11.41
CA ASP A 165 9.64 -13.87 -11.57
C ASP A 165 9.65 -14.70 -10.28
N GLY A 166 10.66 -14.49 -9.42
CA GLY A 166 10.82 -15.18 -8.14
C GLY A 166 10.28 -14.39 -6.94
N PHE A 167 9.96 -13.12 -7.15
CA PHE A 167 9.42 -12.21 -6.16
C PHE A 167 8.07 -11.65 -6.64
N VAL A 168 7.15 -11.34 -5.74
CA VAL A 168 5.86 -10.73 -6.11
C VAL A 168 5.85 -9.27 -5.64
N PRO A 169 6.27 -8.31 -6.48
CA PRO A 169 6.34 -6.88 -6.16
C PRO A 169 5.04 -6.33 -5.58
N GLN A 170 3.90 -6.83 -6.05
CA GLN A 170 2.58 -6.35 -5.66
C GLN A 170 2.22 -6.70 -4.21
N ARG A 171 2.96 -7.62 -3.57
CA ARG A 171 2.84 -7.92 -2.13
C ARG A 171 3.69 -7.00 -1.25
N THR A 172 4.65 -6.31 -1.85
CA THR A 172 5.70 -5.59 -1.11
C THR A 172 5.81 -4.12 -1.53
N SER A 173 5.13 -3.74 -2.59
CA SER A 173 5.08 -2.39 -3.12
C SER A 173 3.67 -2.07 -3.62
N THR A 174 3.25 -0.84 -3.36
CA THR A 174 1.94 -0.35 -3.75
C THR A 174 2.07 0.93 -4.55
N TYR A 175 1.54 0.90 -5.77
CA TYR A 175 1.44 2.08 -6.63
C TYR A 175 0.16 2.86 -6.34
N ILE A 176 0.32 4.15 -5.99
CA ILE A 176 -0.78 5.10 -5.86
C ILE A 176 -0.89 5.89 -7.16
N GLY A 177 -2.00 5.71 -7.86
CA GLY A 177 -2.27 6.39 -9.12
C GLY A 177 -2.57 7.89 -8.96
N GLN A 178 -2.65 8.57 -10.11
CA GLN A 178 -3.05 9.98 -10.17
C GLN A 178 -4.52 10.19 -9.81
N HIS A 179 -5.37 9.21 -10.10
CA HIS A 179 -6.81 9.24 -9.81
C HIS A 179 -7.13 8.33 -8.64
N ASP A 180 -7.90 8.86 -7.68
CA ASP A 180 -8.35 8.10 -6.52
C ASP A 180 -9.73 7.48 -6.81
N VAL A 181 -9.77 6.15 -6.97
CA VAL A 181 -10.98 5.41 -7.29
C VAL A 181 -11.51 4.72 -6.04
N HIS A 182 -12.69 5.14 -5.59
CA HIS A 182 -13.35 4.62 -4.38
C HIS A 182 -14.83 4.39 -4.63
N VAL A 183 -15.43 3.51 -3.83
CA VAL A 183 -16.89 3.32 -3.82
C VAL A 183 -17.53 4.51 -3.11
N GLY A 184 -18.17 5.40 -3.88
CA GLY A 184 -18.76 6.64 -3.35
C GLY A 184 -19.89 6.43 -2.33
N LYS A 185 -20.46 5.22 -2.28
CA LYS A 185 -21.58 4.83 -1.40
C LYS A 185 -21.17 4.32 -0.01
N MET A 186 -19.87 4.26 0.29
CA MET A 186 -19.37 3.84 1.60
C MET A 186 -18.83 5.04 2.38
N THR A 187 -18.87 4.98 3.70
CA THR A 187 -18.15 5.95 4.54
C THR A 187 -16.64 5.71 4.50
N VAL A 188 -15.85 6.70 4.94
CA VAL A 188 -14.39 6.56 5.03
C VAL A 188 -14.01 5.38 5.95
N ARG A 189 -14.66 5.26 7.11
CA ARG A 189 -14.44 4.19 8.07
C ARG A 189 -14.81 2.84 7.48
N GLU A 190 -15.97 2.73 6.84
CA GLU A 190 -16.40 1.49 6.19
C GLU A 190 -15.44 1.07 5.09
N THR A 191 -14.95 2.03 4.31
CA THR A 191 -13.98 1.79 3.24
C THR A 191 -12.69 1.20 3.82
N LEU A 192 -12.07 1.87 4.79
CA LEU A 192 -10.85 1.38 5.42
C LEU A 192 -11.05 0.03 6.13
N ALA A 193 -12.16 -0.14 6.86
CA ALA A 193 -12.48 -1.39 7.53
C ALA A 193 -12.74 -2.54 6.55
N PHE A 194 -13.30 -2.27 5.37
CA PHE A 194 -13.44 -3.25 4.31
C PHE A 194 -12.06 -3.70 3.80
N PHE A 195 -11.19 -2.75 3.45
CA PHE A 195 -9.83 -3.09 3.00
C PHE A 195 -9.02 -3.81 4.06
N ALA A 196 -9.11 -3.39 5.33
CA ALA A 196 -8.41 -4.04 6.44
C ALA A 196 -8.85 -5.52 6.59
N ARG A 197 -10.16 -5.81 6.48
CA ARG A 197 -10.70 -7.18 6.49
C ARG A 197 -10.26 -8.00 5.29
N CYS A 198 -10.16 -7.39 4.10
CA CYS A 198 -9.66 -8.10 2.92
C CYS A 198 -8.17 -8.45 3.00
N GLN A 199 -7.36 -7.64 3.71
CA GLN A 199 -5.96 -7.98 3.98
C GLN A 199 -5.84 -9.04 5.09
N GLY A 200 -6.74 -8.99 6.07
CA GLY A 200 -6.73 -9.89 7.21
C GLY A 200 -5.52 -9.68 8.12
N VAL A 201 -5.17 -10.72 8.87
CA VAL A 201 -4.06 -10.69 9.83
C VAL A 201 -2.70 -11.01 9.20
N GLY A 202 -2.68 -11.58 7.98
CA GLY A 202 -1.46 -11.92 7.26
C GLY A 202 -0.47 -12.76 8.08
N THR A 203 0.80 -12.38 8.06
CA THR A 203 1.88 -13.01 8.83
C THR A 203 2.00 -12.47 10.26
N ARG A 204 1.14 -11.53 10.67
CA ARG A 204 1.27 -10.85 11.98
C ARG A 204 1.07 -11.82 13.14
N TYR A 205 0.18 -12.80 13.00
CA TYR A 205 -0.03 -13.83 14.01
C TYR A 205 1.24 -14.67 14.26
N ASP A 206 1.88 -15.13 13.19
CA ASP A 206 3.09 -15.94 13.27
C ASP A 206 4.27 -15.13 13.83
N MET A 207 4.44 -13.90 13.33
CA MET A 207 5.46 -12.96 13.82
C MET A 207 5.28 -12.66 15.31
N LEU A 208 4.05 -12.37 15.76
CA LEU A 208 3.75 -12.09 17.15
C LEU A 208 3.96 -13.32 18.05
N THR A 209 3.64 -14.51 17.55
CA THR A 209 3.87 -15.77 18.27
C THR A 209 5.36 -16.00 18.49
N GLU A 210 6.17 -15.81 17.45
CA GLU A 210 7.63 -15.93 17.52
C GLU A 210 8.25 -14.86 18.43
N LEU A 211 7.80 -13.61 18.30
CA LEU A 211 8.22 -12.51 19.16
C LEU A 211 7.91 -12.82 20.63
N SER A 212 6.69 -13.26 20.94
CA SER A 212 6.28 -13.64 22.29
C SER A 212 7.07 -14.82 22.86
N ARG A 213 7.53 -15.75 22.00
CA ARG A 213 8.37 -16.87 22.40
C ARG A 213 9.75 -16.38 22.84
N ARG A 214 10.40 -15.54 22.03
CA ARG A 214 11.73 -14.98 22.33
C ARG A 214 11.71 -14.02 23.53
N GLU A 215 10.65 -13.24 23.68
CA GLU A 215 10.48 -12.36 24.86
C GLU A 215 10.47 -13.17 26.17
N LYS A 216 9.81 -14.32 26.19
CA LYS A 216 9.78 -15.21 27.37
C LYS A 216 11.14 -15.84 27.66
N GLU A 217 11.86 -16.27 26.63
CA GLU A 217 13.21 -16.86 26.77
C GLU A 217 14.21 -15.85 27.35
N SER A 218 14.11 -14.59 26.91
CA SER A 218 14.95 -13.49 27.40
C SER A 218 14.41 -12.81 28.66
N ASN A 219 13.28 -13.28 29.22
CA ASN A 219 12.59 -12.69 30.38
C ASN A 219 12.31 -11.17 30.22
N ILE A 220 11.95 -10.75 29.01
CA ILE A 220 11.61 -9.37 28.66
C ILE A 220 10.10 -9.19 28.76
N LYS A 221 9.65 -8.13 29.43
CA LYS A 221 8.24 -7.74 29.45
C LYS A 221 8.01 -6.60 28.44
N PRO A 222 7.07 -6.74 27.50
CA PRO A 222 6.75 -5.68 26.56
C PRO A 222 5.98 -4.53 27.23
N ASP A 223 5.98 -3.37 26.57
CA ASP A 223 5.08 -2.26 26.92
C ASP A 223 3.61 -2.74 26.78
N PRO A 224 2.76 -2.57 27.81
CA PRO A 224 1.40 -3.12 27.79
C PRO A 224 0.54 -2.62 26.62
N ASP A 225 0.65 -1.33 26.27
CA ASP A 225 -0.20 -0.75 25.23
C ASP A 225 0.25 -1.20 23.84
N VAL A 226 1.58 -1.30 23.63
CA VAL A 226 2.16 -1.84 22.40
C VAL A 226 1.80 -3.33 22.25
N ASP A 227 1.81 -4.08 23.36
CA ASP A 227 1.45 -5.49 23.37
C ASP A 227 -0.03 -5.73 23.06
N VAL A 228 -0.92 -4.94 23.66
CA VAL A 228 -2.36 -5.02 23.34
C VAL A 228 -2.60 -4.67 21.87
N TYR A 229 -1.97 -3.61 21.36
CA TYR A 229 -2.11 -3.23 19.95
C TYR A 229 -1.65 -4.34 19.01
N MET A 230 -0.43 -4.86 19.18
CA MET A 230 0.11 -5.92 18.33
C MET A 230 -0.76 -7.19 18.38
N LYS A 231 -1.27 -7.55 19.56
CA LYS A 231 -2.20 -8.68 19.68
C LYS A 231 -3.53 -8.41 18.98
N ALA A 232 -4.09 -7.20 19.12
CA ALA A 232 -5.37 -6.87 18.53
C ALA A 232 -5.34 -6.90 17.00
N ILE A 233 -4.28 -6.39 16.36
CA ILE A 233 -4.13 -6.44 14.90
C ILE A 233 -3.78 -7.84 14.36
N SER A 234 -3.43 -8.77 15.26
CA SER A 234 -3.07 -10.16 14.94
C SER A 234 -4.24 -11.14 15.19
N VAL A 235 -5.40 -10.65 15.61
CA VAL A 235 -6.61 -11.44 15.85
C VAL A 235 -7.61 -11.18 14.73
N GLU A 236 -8.07 -12.25 14.09
CA GLU A 236 -9.13 -12.16 13.07
C GLU A 236 -10.40 -11.55 13.66
N GLY A 237 -11.04 -10.64 12.92
CA GLY A 237 -12.24 -9.93 13.32
C GLY A 237 -12.00 -8.65 14.13
N GLN A 238 -10.74 -8.33 14.48
CA GLN A 238 -10.34 -7.12 15.19
C GLN A 238 -9.63 -6.09 14.28
N GLU A 239 -9.92 -6.11 12.97
CA GLU A 239 -9.34 -5.18 11.98
C GLU A 239 -9.79 -3.72 12.19
N SER A 240 -10.76 -3.50 13.10
CA SER A 240 -11.18 -2.18 13.52
C SER A 240 -10.09 -1.40 14.26
N VAL A 241 -9.17 -2.06 14.99
CA VAL A 241 -8.07 -1.39 15.71
C VAL A 241 -7.10 -0.73 14.74
N VAL A 242 -6.66 -1.46 13.72
CA VAL A 242 -5.77 -0.89 12.69
C VAL A 242 -6.50 0.20 11.88
N THR A 243 -7.81 0.03 11.63
CA THR A 243 -8.62 1.05 10.97
C THR A 243 -8.68 2.35 11.78
N ASP A 244 -8.94 2.27 13.08
CA ASP A 244 -9.00 3.42 13.98
C ASP A 244 -7.63 4.12 14.08
N TYR A 245 -6.54 3.35 14.11
CA TYR A 245 -5.18 3.88 14.03
C TYR A 245 -4.91 4.63 12.71
N ILE A 246 -5.25 4.05 11.55
CA ILE A 246 -5.06 4.70 10.24
C ILE A 246 -5.88 5.99 10.13
N LEU A 247 -7.12 5.99 10.65
CA LEU A 247 -7.96 7.18 10.69
C LEU A 247 -7.31 8.32 11.51
N LYS A 248 -6.70 7.99 12.65
CA LYS A 248 -5.97 8.94 13.52
C LYS A 248 -4.77 9.54 12.80
N ILE A 249 -3.86 8.71 12.31
CA ILE A 249 -2.57 9.18 11.77
C ILE A 249 -2.72 9.98 10.47
N LEU A 250 -3.79 9.73 9.69
CA LEU A 250 -4.07 10.45 8.45
C LEU A 250 -5.00 11.65 8.61
N GLY A 251 -5.41 11.96 9.86
CA GLY A 251 -6.31 13.07 10.16
C GLY A 251 -7.72 12.91 9.58
N LEU A 252 -8.19 11.67 9.44
CA LEU A 252 -9.48 11.32 8.84
C LEU A 252 -10.60 11.16 9.88
N GLU A 253 -10.32 11.34 11.18
CA GLU A 253 -11.28 11.13 12.27
C GLU A 253 -12.57 11.95 12.08
N ILE A 254 -12.44 13.22 11.69
CA ILE A 254 -13.57 14.14 11.55
C ILE A 254 -14.52 13.71 10.42
N CYS A 255 -13.99 13.08 9.36
CA CYS A 255 -14.77 12.62 8.22
C CYS A 255 -14.97 11.11 8.19
N ALA A 256 -14.65 10.39 9.27
CA ALA A 256 -14.66 8.93 9.32
C ALA A 256 -16.03 8.35 8.92
N ASP A 257 -17.11 8.95 9.41
CA ASP A 257 -18.48 8.49 9.15
C ASP A 257 -19.18 9.30 8.04
N THR A 258 -18.39 10.05 7.26
CA THR A 258 -18.88 10.75 6.06
C THR A 258 -18.67 9.87 4.83
N MET A 259 -19.63 9.92 3.90
CA MET A 259 -19.56 9.23 2.61
C MET A 259 -18.34 9.70 1.81
N VAL A 260 -17.61 8.77 1.21
CA VAL A 260 -16.46 9.11 0.35
C VAL A 260 -16.92 9.94 -0.87
N GLY A 261 -18.11 9.63 -1.39
CA GLY A 261 -18.70 10.32 -2.53
C GLY A 261 -17.98 10.06 -3.85
N ASP A 262 -18.65 10.42 -4.94
CA ASP A 262 -18.19 10.29 -6.31
C ASP A 262 -18.62 11.52 -7.13
N SER A 263 -18.60 11.43 -8.46
CA SER A 263 -19.01 12.55 -9.33
C SER A 263 -20.50 12.91 -9.21
N MET A 264 -21.33 11.98 -8.71
CA MET A 264 -22.78 12.12 -8.58
C MET A 264 -23.22 12.33 -7.13
N ILE A 265 -22.46 11.81 -6.17
CA ILE A 265 -22.73 11.85 -4.73
C ILE A 265 -21.70 12.73 -4.05
N ARG A 266 -22.17 13.82 -3.42
CA ARG A 266 -21.29 14.66 -2.60
C ARG A 266 -20.71 13.86 -1.43
N GLY A 267 -19.41 13.99 -1.22
CA GLY A 267 -18.70 13.35 -0.11
C GLY A 267 -17.56 14.20 0.41
N ILE A 268 -16.47 13.54 0.80
CA ILE A 268 -15.25 14.16 1.33
C ILE A 268 -14.51 15.00 0.28
N SER A 269 -13.59 15.85 0.72
CA SER A 269 -12.75 16.67 -0.15
C SER A 269 -11.75 15.82 -0.97
N GLY A 270 -11.20 16.39 -2.05
CA GLY A 270 -10.18 15.70 -2.85
C GLY A 270 -8.91 15.35 -2.06
N GLY A 271 -8.46 16.25 -1.19
CA GLY A 271 -7.32 15.99 -0.30
C GLY A 271 -7.60 14.86 0.70
N GLN A 272 -8.80 14.86 1.29
CA GLN A 272 -9.24 13.75 2.15
C GLN A 272 -9.31 12.44 1.38
N LYS A 273 -9.83 12.45 0.14
CA LYS A 273 -9.87 11.26 -0.72
C LYS A 273 -8.46 10.72 -1.01
N LYS A 274 -7.47 11.61 -1.16
CA LYS A 274 -6.07 11.19 -1.31
C LYS A 274 -5.53 10.51 -0.06
N HIS A 275 -5.84 11.06 1.11
CA HIS A 275 -5.47 10.45 2.39
C HIS A 275 -6.14 9.08 2.55
N VAL A 276 -7.41 8.91 2.15
CA VAL A 276 -8.08 7.59 2.16
C VAL A 276 -7.33 6.59 1.28
N THR A 277 -6.92 6.98 0.06
CA THR A 277 -6.10 6.11 -0.81
C THR A 277 -4.80 5.72 -0.12
N THR A 278 -4.09 6.68 0.49
CA THR A 278 -2.86 6.41 1.26
C THR A 278 -3.12 5.45 2.41
N GLY A 279 -4.24 5.57 3.13
CA GLY A 279 -4.63 4.67 4.22
C GLY A 279 -4.86 3.25 3.75
N ILE A 280 -5.54 3.06 2.61
CA ILE A 280 -5.71 1.74 1.99
C ILE A 280 -4.36 1.12 1.66
N CYS A 281 -3.43 1.89 1.09
CA CYS A 281 -2.10 1.39 0.76
C CYS A 281 -1.28 1.01 2.00
N ASN A 282 -1.42 1.77 3.10
CA ASN A 282 -0.80 1.42 4.38
C ASN A 282 -1.36 0.13 4.98
N LEU A 283 -2.62 -0.22 4.70
CA LEU A 283 -3.18 -1.51 5.11
C LEU A 283 -2.66 -2.68 4.27
N GLN A 284 -2.33 -2.44 3.00
CA GLN A 284 -1.86 -3.46 2.04
C GLN A 284 -0.38 -3.85 2.20
N LEU A 285 0.46 -2.96 2.73
CA LEU A 285 1.91 -3.18 2.86
C LEU A 285 2.33 -3.81 4.19
N ASN A 286 1.38 -4.37 4.92
CA ASN A 286 1.44 -4.52 6.37
C ASN A 286 1.04 -5.93 6.79
#